data_AF-A0A7R8H0D9-F1
#
_entry.id   AF-A0A7R8H0D9-F1
#
_cell.length_a   1.000
_cell.length_b   1.000
_cell.length_c   1.000
_cell.angle_alpha   90.00
_cell.angle_beta   90.00
_cell.angle_gamma   90.00
#
_symmetry.space_group_name_H-M   'P 1'
#
loop_
_entity.id
_entity.type
_entity.pdbx_description
1 polymer ?
#
loop_
_entity_poly.entity_id
_entity_poly.type
_entity_poly.pdbx_seq_one_letter_code
_entity_poly.pdbx_strand_id
1 'polypeptide(L)'
;MAGIEANKICEHCEAPAKLQCGACELVWIEDTQSALGRQLRTARDVKQGDLIISAPPCVIGPRLDYPKPSCLGCHVILDEKMSLCEGGCEYPLCSSECHRKFHSEEECTLLEKIKSPDKRCEIVTILRFALLKKSNPRIYEKLILLEDHVDEIKASSTRWKNIEEGVLKHLKEIKSDLDIEEDQELERLVGIWITNSFELERTDQQLFGEKRAGESIQGLYDVPSLMNHSCVGNARLVINSGMYIDVYAAVPISNKAPITFNYISPLEDYDRRQKILKENKFFECKCERCEDPTELGTFSSSLLCQVCKKSPSTRTKDSKNYECRDCSEVMSERDAMKIANSLMKGKNSLHRIGKAWTHTFIIEIKMTLVHLIRSNAAISQMDENVQDIIDPGMSLGRGLVLHELHAARVFLANYRFENMNAEKEEEPSQEDKMELLMSLYDALENLMESWKCLFVEPKESAIGQQTQNNAWGNGGIGAIHCYENLTKCHFVSRLALVTGAAGGIGQSICRVLSREGCSVIGTRMNTEKEEDVVLSACVHDLKDQKHASYTVDVSNAGEVKTLFFRRLKGVWKASRYYC
;
A
#
# COMPACT_ATOMS: atom_id res chain seq x y z
N MET A 1 -33.96 -19.01 26.26
CA MET A 1 -35.02 -18.07 25.85
C MET A 1 -35.33 -17.13 27.01
N ALA A 2 -34.85 -15.90 26.93
CA ALA A 2 -35.32 -14.76 27.72
C ALA A 2 -35.35 -13.58 26.75
N GLY A 3 -36.51 -12.91 26.64
CA GLY A 3 -36.77 -11.85 25.69
C GLY A 3 -35.85 -10.66 25.92
N ILE A 4 -35.09 -10.29 24.89
CA ILE A 4 -34.29 -9.08 24.84
C ILE A 4 -35.24 -7.93 24.52
N GLU A 5 -35.47 -7.03 25.48
CA GLU A 5 -36.29 -5.84 25.30
C GLU A 5 -35.83 -5.04 24.07
N ALA A 6 -36.72 -4.93 23.09
CA ALA A 6 -36.57 -4.06 21.93
C ALA A 6 -36.85 -2.62 22.34
N ASN A 7 -36.07 -1.67 21.81
CA ASN A 7 -36.28 -0.21 21.85
C ASN A 7 -35.67 0.57 23.02
N LYS A 8 -34.34 0.65 23.07
CA LYS A 8 -33.66 1.87 23.58
C LYS A 8 -33.05 2.63 22.40
N ILE A 9 -33.29 3.93 22.33
CA ILE A 9 -32.77 4.85 21.31
C ILE A 9 -31.66 5.69 21.97
N CYS A 10 -30.55 5.94 21.28
CA CYS A 10 -29.49 6.83 21.79
C CYS A 10 -29.97 8.28 21.84
N GLU A 11 -29.96 8.91 23.01
CA GLU A 11 -30.41 10.30 23.21
C GLU A 11 -29.53 11.37 22.52
N HIS A 12 -28.39 10.98 21.93
CA HIS A 12 -27.46 11.89 21.24
C HIS A 12 -27.54 11.83 19.70
N CYS A 13 -27.87 10.68 19.12
CA CYS A 13 -27.92 10.48 17.66
C CYS A 13 -29.21 9.84 17.14
N GLU A 14 -30.17 9.56 18.03
CA GLU A 14 -31.49 8.99 17.73
C GLU A 14 -31.47 7.59 17.07
N ALA A 15 -30.34 6.88 17.09
CA ALA A 15 -30.22 5.54 16.51
C ALA A 15 -30.75 4.42 17.45
N PRO A 16 -31.31 3.31 16.92
CA PRO A 16 -31.72 2.15 17.70
C PRO A 16 -30.51 1.45 18.34
N ALA A 17 -30.57 1.14 19.65
CA ALA A 17 -29.49 0.47 20.36
C ALA A 17 -29.41 -1.02 20.00
N LYS A 18 -28.72 -1.33 18.89
CA LYS A 18 -28.02 -2.61 18.70
C LYS A 18 -26.62 -2.32 18.16
N LEU A 19 -25.62 -2.76 18.94
CA LEU A 19 -24.16 -2.76 18.71
C LEU A 19 -23.42 -1.41 18.86
N GLN A 20 -23.06 -1.17 20.13
CA GLN A 20 -22.06 -0.27 20.73
C GLN A 20 -22.23 1.26 20.60
N CYS A 21 -22.59 1.90 21.73
CA CYS A 21 -22.50 3.33 21.97
C CYS A 21 -21.64 3.57 23.23
N GLY A 22 -20.53 4.28 23.08
CA GLY A 22 -19.67 4.75 24.18
C GLY A 22 -19.61 6.28 24.35
N ALA A 23 -20.43 7.04 23.61
CA ALA A 23 -20.39 8.50 23.36
C ALA A 23 -19.72 8.87 22.01
N CYS A 24 -20.45 8.61 20.93
CA CYS A 24 -20.17 9.05 19.54
C CYS A 24 -18.92 8.46 18.89
N GLU A 25 -18.89 7.13 18.74
CA GLU A 25 -17.96 6.48 17.81
C GLU A 25 -18.30 6.84 16.36
N LEU A 26 -17.29 6.85 15.49
CA LEU A 26 -17.36 7.31 14.10
C LEU A 26 -18.26 6.46 13.21
N VAL A 27 -18.66 5.26 13.65
CA VAL A 27 -19.29 4.25 12.80
C VAL A 27 -20.49 3.59 13.49
N TRP A 28 -21.37 2.99 12.69
CA TRP A 28 -22.47 2.14 13.14
C TRP A 28 -22.78 1.07 12.08
N ILE A 29 -23.50 0.01 12.48
CA ILE A 29 -23.84 -1.12 11.61
C ILE A 29 -25.31 -1.00 11.19
N GLU A 30 -25.57 -0.94 9.89
CA GLU A 30 -26.92 -1.01 9.33
C GLU A 30 -27.18 -2.39 8.74
N ASP A 31 -28.28 -3.02 9.13
CA ASP A 31 -28.81 -4.18 8.42
C ASP A 31 -29.76 -3.68 7.32
N THR A 32 -29.31 -3.77 6.06
CA THR A 32 -30.04 -3.17 4.95
C THR A 32 -31.21 -4.01 4.43
N GLN A 33 -31.40 -5.23 4.96
CA GLN A 33 -32.32 -6.24 4.40
C GLN A 33 -32.19 -6.45 2.88
N SER A 34 -31.07 -6.00 2.30
CA SER A 34 -30.78 -6.03 0.88
C SER A 34 -29.78 -7.14 0.56
N ALA A 35 -29.54 -7.39 -0.72
CA ALA A 35 -28.51 -8.34 -1.17
C ALA A 35 -27.08 -7.96 -0.70
N LEU A 36 -26.86 -6.75 -0.18
CA LEU A 36 -25.57 -6.29 0.34
C LEU A 36 -25.35 -6.66 1.81
N GLY A 37 -26.36 -7.24 2.48
CA GLY A 37 -26.27 -7.64 3.88
C GLY A 37 -26.06 -6.45 4.82
N ARG A 38 -25.24 -6.65 5.85
CA ARG A 38 -24.88 -5.61 6.82
C ARG A 38 -23.86 -4.66 6.21
N GLN A 39 -23.94 -3.40 6.60
CA GLN A 39 -23.03 -2.35 6.15
C GLN A 39 -22.48 -1.58 7.33
N LEU A 40 -21.17 -1.38 7.35
CA LEU A 40 -20.55 -0.39 8.24
C LEU A 40 -20.74 1.00 7.63
N ARG A 41 -21.30 1.93 8.40
CA ARG A 41 -21.59 3.31 7.98
C ARG A 41 -21.00 4.33 8.92
N THR A 42 -20.74 5.52 8.43
CA THR A 42 -20.33 6.64 9.28
C THR A 42 -21.51 7.15 10.13
N ALA A 43 -21.22 7.63 11.34
CA ALA A 43 -22.20 8.30 12.22
C ALA A 43 -22.16 9.84 12.11
N ARG A 44 -21.21 10.38 11.35
CA ARG A 44 -21.00 11.81 11.07
C ARG A 44 -20.20 11.99 9.78
N ASP A 45 -20.06 13.23 9.32
CA ASP A 45 -19.11 13.55 8.24
C ASP A 45 -17.67 13.27 8.70
N VAL A 46 -16.89 12.64 7.83
CA VAL A 46 -15.50 12.24 8.05
C VAL A 46 -14.63 12.93 7.00
N LYS A 47 -13.52 13.53 7.42
CA LYS A 47 -12.59 14.19 6.51
C LYS A 47 -11.60 13.17 5.94
N GLN A 48 -11.12 13.43 4.73
CA GLN A 48 -10.01 12.67 4.17
C GLN A 48 -8.82 12.67 5.15
N GLY A 49 -8.23 11.50 5.35
CA GLY A 49 -7.10 11.27 6.25
C GLY A 49 -7.47 11.00 7.70
N ASP A 50 -8.73 11.15 8.10
CA ASP A 50 -9.17 10.81 9.46
C ASP A 50 -9.05 9.29 9.70
N LEU A 51 -8.51 8.90 10.86
CA LEU A 51 -8.55 7.52 11.35
C LEU A 51 -9.97 7.20 11.83
N ILE A 52 -10.61 6.25 11.17
CA ILE A 52 -12.00 5.84 11.43
C ILE A 52 -12.05 4.68 12.43
N ILE A 53 -11.21 3.66 12.21
CA ILE A 53 -11.19 2.42 12.99
C ILE A 53 -9.73 2.06 13.24
N SER A 54 -9.42 1.60 14.45
CA SER A 54 -8.17 0.90 14.77
C SER A 54 -8.54 -0.34 15.56
N ALA A 55 -8.28 -1.53 15.00
CA ALA A 55 -8.74 -2.78 15.56
C ALA A 55 -7.60 -3.82 15.64
N PRO A 56 -7.38 -4.45 16.80
CA PRO A 56 -6.46 -5.57 16.90
C PRO A 56 -7.06 -6.84 16.27
N PRO A 57 -6.21 -7.81 15.87
CA PRO A 57 -6.69 -9.10 15.39
C PRO A 57 -7.36 -9.86 16.54
N CYS A 58 -8.52 -10.46 16.26
CA CYS A 58 -9.22 -11.33 17.20
C CYS A 58 -8.66 -12.75 17.18
N VAL A 59 -8.30 -13.24 16.00
CA VAL A 59 -7.68 -14.56 15.78
C VAL A 59 -6.61 -14.43 14.71
N ILE A 60 -5.47 -15.09 14.91
CA ILE A 60 -4.38 -15.16 13.94
C ILE A 60 -3.98 -16.61 13.73
N GLY A 61 -3.69 -16.97 12.49
CA GLY A 61 -3.15 -18.28 12.17
C GLY A 61 -2.60 -18.38 10.74
N PRO A 62 -1.94 -19.50 10.42
CA PRO A 62 -1.51 -19.81 9.06
C PRO A 62 -2.72 -20.03 8.13
N ARG A 63 -2.47 -19.91 6.83
CA ARG A 63 -3.49 -20.10 5.79
C ARG A 63 -3.98 -21.54 5.76
N LEU A 64 -5.30 -21.74 5.69
CA LEU A 64 -5.91 -23.07 5.67
C LEU A 64 -5.63 -23.87 4.38
N ASP A 65 -5.35 -23.18 3.27
CA ASP A 65 -5.13 -23.75 1.95
C ASP A 65 -3.65 -23.88 1.56
N TYR A 66 -2.74 -23.58 2.49
CA TYR A 66 -1.31 -23.59 2.24
C TYR A 66 -0.56 -24.34 3.36
N PRO A 67 -0.55 -25.68 3.31
CA PRO A 67 0.02 -26.50 4.36
C PRO A 67 1.55 -26.52 4.30
N LYS A 68 2.17 -25.48 4.84
CA LYS A 68 3.60 -25.44 5.09
C LYS A 68 3.89 -25.55 6.58
N PRO A 69 4.92 -26.32 6.97
CA PRO A 69 5.41 -26.30 8.34
C PRO A 69 5.68 -24.85 8.76
N SER A 70 5.07 -24.42 9.86
CA SER A 70 5.26 -23.08 10.39
C SER A 70 5.39 -23.12 11.91
N CYS A 71 6.17 -22.21 12.47
CA CYS A 71 6.31 -22.09 13.91
C CYS A 71 4.94 -21.80 14.53
N LEU A 72 4.46 -22.60 15.49
CA LEU A 72 3.19 -22.29 16.15
C LEU A 72 3.20 -20.95 16.91
N GLY A 73 4.39 -20.57 17.39
CA GLY A 73 4.50 -19.43 18.25
C GLY A 73 4.75 -18.09 17.57
N CYS A 74 5.25 -18.09 16.35
CA CYS A 74 5.37 -16.87 15.58
C CYS A 74 4.79 -16.96 14.17
N HIS A 75 4.49 -18.15 13.65
CA HIS A 75 4.00 -18.46 12.30
C HIS A 75 5.01 -18.31 11.16
N VAL A 76 6.32 -18.34 11.46
CA VAL A 76 7.33 -18.28 10.39
C VAL A 76 7.34 -19.64 9.69
N ILE A 77 7.35 -19.66 8.37
CA ILE A 77 7.49 -20.91 7.61
C ILE A 77 8.87 -21.49 7.91
N LEU A 78 8.93 -22.81 8.09
CA LEU A 78 10.12 -23.53 8.51
C LEU A 78 10.60 -24.41 7.37
N ASP A 79 11.84 -24.22 6.93
CA ASP A 79 12.34 -24.91 5.75
C ASP A 79 13.14 -26.18 6.06
N GLU A 80 13.66 -26.37 7.28
CA GLU A 80 14.39 -27.61 7.66
C GLU A 80 14.80 -27.67 9.15
N LYS A 81 15.20 -26.55 9.76
CA LYS A 81 15.57 -26.49 11.19
C LYS A 81 14.36 -26.09 12.02
N MET A 82 13.82 -27.02 12.81
CA MET A 82 12.73 -26.78 13.74
C MET A 82 13.02 -27.43 15.09
N SER A 83 12.71 -26.72 16.18
CA SER A 83 12.49 -27.33 17.50
C SER A 83 11.04 -27.80 17.59
N LEU A 84 10.76 -28.86 18.34
CA LEU A 84 9.39 -29.25 18.64
C LEU A 84 8.95 -28.62 19.96
N CYS A 85 7.65 -28.38 20.10
CA CYS A 85 7.08 -27.90 21.35
C CYS A 85 7.31 -28.92 22.47
N GLU A 86 8.03 -28.50 23.52
CA GLU A 86 8.35 -29.32 24.69
C GLU A 86 7.16 -29.47 25.67
N GLY A 87 6.03 -28.81 25.39
CA GLY A 87 4.81 -28.85 26.22
C GLY A 87 3.93 -30.09 26.01
N GLY A 88 4.32 -31.02 25.14
CA GLY A 88 3.62 -32.29 24.88
C GLY A 88 2.96 -32.41 23.51
N CYS A 89 2.61 -31.29 22.85
CA CYS A 89 1.94 -31.36 21.54
C CYS A 89 2.88 -31.73 20.38
N GLU A 90 4.19 -31.54 20.55
CA GLU A 90 5.25 -31.83 19.56
C GLU A 90 5.09 -31.09 18.22
N TYR A 91 4.33 -30.00 18.17
CA TYR A 91 4.22 -29.16 16.98
C TYR A 91 5.47 -28.28 16.78
N PRO A 92 5.79 -27.87 15.55
CA PRO A 92 7.04 -27.19 15.25
C PRO A 92 7.09 -25.74 15.75
N LEU A 93 8.29 -25.33 16.17
CA LEU A 93 8.69 -24.00 16.61
C LEU A 93 10.02 -23.62 15.94
N CYS A 94 10.22 -22.34 15.63
CA CYS A 94 11.50 -21.87 15.09
C CYS A 94 12.62 -21.88 16.14
N SER A 95 12.28 -21.72 17.42
CA SER A 95 13.19 -21.80 18.56
C SER A 95 12.40 -22.02 19.85
N SER A 96 13.10 -22.39 20.93
CA SER A 96 12.54 -22.49 22.28
C SER A 96 11.99 -21.16 22.79
N GLU A 97 12.47 -20.02 22.28
CA GLU A 97 11.95 -18.68 22.63
C GLU A 97 10.52 -18.45 22.13
N CYS A 98 10.09 -19.17 21.09
CA CYS A 98 8.70 -19.13 20.62
C CYS A 98 7.78 -20.07 21.39
N HIS A 99 8.30 -20.86 22.34
CA HIS A 99 7.45 -21.64 23.23
C HIS A 99 6.53 -20.68 24.00
N ARG A 100 5.23 -20.95 23.99
CA ARG A 100 4.18 -20.14 24.63
C ARG A 100 3.98 -18.73 24.09
N LYS A 101 4.72 -18.31 23.07
CA LYS A 101 4.39 -17.10 22.30
C LYS A 101 3.21 -17.45 21.40
N PHE A 102 2.04 -16.83 21.52
CA PHE A 102 0.80 -17.17 20.77
C PHE A 102 0.29 -18.64 20.83
N HIS A 103 1.04 -19.57 21.42
CA HIS A 103 0.68 -20.97 21.62
C HIS A 103 0.34 -21.21 23.11
N SER A 104 -0.94 -21.14 23.46
CA SER A 104 -1.38 -21.25 24.87
C SER A 104 -1.21 -22.68 25.43
N GLU A 105 -1.20 -22.82 26.76
CA GLU A 105 -1.18 -24.14 27.40
C GLU A 105 -2.42 -24.96 27.03
N GLU A 106 -3.60 -24.32 26.99
CA GLU A 106 -4.85 -24.95 26.56
C GLU A 106 -4.79 -25.43 25.10
N GLU A 107 -4.24 -24.60 24.19
CA GLU A 107 -3.98 -25.00 22.80
C GLU A 107 -3.02 -26.19 22.74
N CYS A 108 -1.94 -26.18 23.53
CA CYS A 108 -0.97 -27.28 23.60
C CYS A 108 -1.63 -28.60 24.03
N THR A 109 -2.40 -28.58 25.11
CA THR A 109 -3.11 -29.77 25.62
C THR A 109 -4.10 -30.33 24.60
N LEU A 110 -4.79 -29.47 23.86
CA LEU A 110 -5.73 -29.92 22.82
C LEU A 110 -5.01 -30.48 21.59
N LEU A 111 -3.91 -29.85 21.16
CA LEU A 111 -3.10 -30.36 20.05
C LEU A 111 -2.43 -31.70 20.36
N GLU A 112 -2.07 -31.98 21.61
CA GLU A 112 -1.55 -33.29 22.03
C GLU A 112 -2.57 -34.41 21.80
N LYS A 113 -3.87 -34.13 21.98
CA LYS A 113 -4.96 -35.09 21.72
C LYS A 113 -5.20 -35.33 20.23
N ILE A 114 -4.82 -34.40 19.37
CA ILE A 114 -5.06 -34.47 17.93
C ILE A 114 -4.07 -35.43 17.25
N LYS A 115 -4.62 -36.41 16.52
CA LYS A 115 -3.82 -37.35 15.72
C LYS A 115 -3.59 -36.81 14.31
N SER A 116 -2.71 -35.82 14.17
CA SER A 116 -2.24 -35.34 12.87
C SER A 116 -0.83 -35.89 12.59
N PRO A 117 -0.66 -36.92 11.73
CA PRO A 117 0.64 -37.55 11.48
C PRO A 117 1.72 -36.56 11.01
N ASP A 118 1.30 -35.57 10.22
CA ASP A 118 2.18 -34.53 9.68
C ASP A 118 2.20 -33.24 10.52
N LYS A 119 1.54 -33.24 11.69
CA LYS A 119 1.40 -32.08 12.61
C LYS A 119 1.02 -30.80 11.85
N ARG A 120 -0.09 -30.86 11.11
CA ARG A 120 -0.55 -29.77 10.24
C ARG A 120 -0.84 -28.49 11.04
N CYS A 121 -0.05 -27.46 10.79
CA CYS A 121 -0.09 -26.21 11.56
C CYS A 121 -1.37 -25.43 11.33
N GLU A 122 -2.02 -25.59 10.16
CA GLU A 122 -3.30 -24.95 9.84
C GLU A 122 -4.44 -25.28 10.81
N ILE A 123 -4.33 -26.38 11.56
CA ILE A 123 -5.29 -26.76 12.59
C ILE A 123 -5.42 -25.67 13.66
N VAL A 124 -4.33 -24.99 14.03
CA VAL A 124 -4.38 -23.99 15.11
C VAL A 124 -5.25 -22.79 14.77
N THR A 125 -5.42 -22.49 13.48
CA THR A 125 -6.23 -21.36 13.03
C THR A 125 -7.68 -21.48 13.48
N ILE A 126 -8.31 -22.62 13.21
CA ILE A 126 -9.72 -22.86 13.61
C ILE A 126 -9.80 -23.27 15.08
N LEU A 127 -8.79 -23.95 15.62
CA LEU A 127 -8.72 -24.25 17.05
C LEU A 127 -8.77 -22.98 17.91
N ARG A 128 -7.96 -21.96 17.58
CA ARG A 128 -7.96 -20.66 18.27
C ARG A 128 -9.30 -19.96 18.16
N PHE A 129 -9.93 -20.02 16.99
CA PHE A 129 -11.25 -19.44 16.80
C PHE A 129 -12.29 -20.16 17.70
N ALA A 130 -12.29 -21.49 17.74
CA ALA A 130 -13.17 -22.25 18.63
C ALA A 130 -12.92 -21.92 20.12
N LEU A 131 -11.65 -21.81 20.53
CA LEU A 131 -11.25 -21.48 21.89
C LEU A 131 -11.70 -20.08 22.35
N LEU A 132 -11.99 -19.15 21.44
CA LEU A 132 -12.59 -17.86 21.81
C LEU A 132 -13.93 -18.02 22.51
N LYS A 133 -14.68 -19.10 22.24
CA LYS A 133 -15.96 -19.40 22.91
C LYS A 133 -15.82 -19.44 24.44
N LYS A 134 -14.67 -19.92 24.93
CA LYS A 134 -14.32 -19.98 26.37
C LYS A 134 -13.51 -18.77 26.82
N SER A 135 -12.43 -18.45 26.09
CA SER A 135 -11.46 -17.45 26.51
C SER A 135 -11.94 -16.00 26.35
N ASN A 136 -12.75 -15.71 25.34
CA ASN A 136 -13.35 -14.39 25.13
C ASN A 136 -14.72 -14.47 24.43
N PRO A 137 -15.78 -14.87 25.18
CA PRO A 137 -17.11 -15.09 24.61
C PRO A 137 -17.68 -13.84 23.90
N ARG A 138 -17.34 -12.65 24.38
CA ARG A 138 -17.81 -11.38 23.79
C ARG A 138 -17.30 -11.17 22.37
N ILE A 139 -16.04 -11.50 22.10
CA ILE A 139 -15.48 -11.43 20.74
C ILE A 139 -16.05 -12.57 19.89
N TYR A 140 -16.10 -13.78 20.44
CA TYR A 140 -16.66 -14.94 19.74
C TYR A 140 -18.09 -14.66 19.25
N GLU A 141 -18.97 -14.15 20.12
CA GLU A 141 -20.35 -13.76 19.80
C GLU A 141 -20.44 -12.73 18.66
N LYS A 142 -19.49 -11.81 18.55
CA LYS A 142 -19.43 -10.87 17.42
C LYS A 142 -19.01 -11.57 16.13
N LEU A 143 -17.96 -12.40 16.19
CA LEU A 143 -17.38 -13.06 15.02
C LEU A 143 -18.30 -14.12 14.42
N ILE A 144 -19.03 -14.88 15.25
CA ILE A 144 -20.00 -15.87 14.75
C ILE A 144 -21.19 -15.22 14.04
N LEU A 145 -21.35 -13.90 14.11
CA LEU A 145 -22.37 -13.22 13.31
C LEU A 145 -21.88 -12.95 11.89
N LEU A 146 -20.57 -13.03 11.59
CA LEU A 146 -20.04 -12.77 10.24
C LEU A 146 -20.58 -13.77 9.22
N GLU A 147 -20.59 -13.34 7.95
CA GLU A 147 -21.04 -14.17 6.83
C GLU A 147 -20.09 -15.34 6.61
N ASP A 148 -20.62 -16.54 6.36
CA ASP A 148 -19.79 -17.75 6.30
C ASP A 148 -19.66 -18.34 4.89
N HIS A 149 -20.67 -18.18 4.02
CA HIS A 149 -20.73 -18.80 2.68
C HIS A 149 -20.32 -20.29 2.66
N VAL A 150 -20.60 -21.02 3.75
CA VAL A 150 -20.08 -22.39 3.91
C VAL A 150 -20.63 -23.33 2.84
N ASP A 151 -21.88 -23.13 2.42
CA ASP A 151 -22.54 -23.96 1.41
C ASP A 151 -21.94 -23.72 0.02
N GLU A 152 -21.68 -22.47 -0.35
CA GLU A 152 -21.04 -22.10 -1.61
C GLU A 152 -19.59 -22.60 -1.69
N ILE A 153 -18.84 -22.52 -0.58
CA ILE A 153 -17.47 -23.03 -0.46
C ILE A 153 -17.45 -24.55 -0.66
N LYS A 154 -18.38 -25.28 -0.03
CA LYS A 154 -18.52 -26.74 -0.16
C LYS A 154 -18.89 -27.17 -1.58
N ALA A 155 -19.81 -26.47 -2.21
CA ALA A 155 -20.37 -26.87 -3.51
C ALA A 155 -19.34 -26.85 -4.66
N SER A 156 -18.28 -26.05 -4.56
CA SER A 156 -17.50 -25.64 -5.72
C SER A 156 -15.99 -25.89 -5.63
N SER A 157 -15.45 -26.41 -4.52
CA SER A 157 -14.00 -26.30 -4.28
C SER A 157 -13.27 -27.59 -3.87
N THR A 158 -12.20 -27.91 -4.61
CA THR A 158 -11.12 -28.81 -4.13
C THR A 158 -10.51 -28.29 -2.83
N ARG A 159 -10.56 -26.96 -2.63
CA ARG A 159 -10.13 -26.27 -1.41
C ARG A 159 -10.83 -26.83 -0.16
N TRP A 160 -12.15 -26.98 -0.20
CA TRP A 160 -12.91 -27.53 0.93
C TRP A 160 -12.42 -28.92 1.32
N LYS A 161 -12.26 -29.83 0.35
CA LYS A 161 -11.81 -31.21 0.62
C LYS A 161 -10.45 -31.24 1.34
N ASN A 162 -9.51 -30.41 0.90
CA ASN A 162 -8.19 -30.32 1.53
C ASN A 162 -8.27 -29.81 2.99
N ILE A 163 -9.18 -28.87 3.27
CA ILE A 163 -9.41 -28.34 4.61
C ILE A 163 -10.17 -29.36 5.46
N GLU A 164 -11.12 -30.08 4.88
CA GLU A 164 -11.86 -31.13 5.56
C GLU A 164 -10.93 -32.26 6.03
N GLU A 165 -10.09 -32.76 5.13
CA GLU A 165 -9.12 -33.82 5.45
C GLU A 165 -8.00 -33.35 6.37
N GLY A 166 -7.50 -32.13 6.16
CA GLY A 166 -6.32 -31.60 6.84
C GLY A 166 -6.56 -30.88 8.17
N VAL A 167 -7.79 -30.38 8.39
CA VAL A 167 -8.13 -29.54 9.53
C VAL A 167 -9.38 -30.06 10.25
N LEU A 168 -10.52 -30.12 9.57
CA LEU A 168 -11.79 -30.44 10.22
C LEU A 168 -11.83 -31.86 10.77
N LYS A 169 -11.33 -32.85 10.02
CA LYS A 169 -11.25 -34.25 10.45
C LYS A 169 -10.61 -34.37 11.84
N HIS A 170 -9.53 -33.64 12.06
CA HIS A 170 -8.77 -33.65 13.31
C HIS A 170 -9.46 -32.88 14.43
N LEU A 171 -10.05 -31.72 14.14
CA LEU A 171 -10.80 -30.94 15.14
C LEU A 171 -12.08 -31.65 15.61
N LYS A 172 -12.72 -32.42 14.72
CA LYS A 172 -13.89 -33.25 15.05
C LYS A 172 -13.56 -34.31 16.12
N GLU A 173 -12.31 -34.76 16.23
CA GLU A 173 -11.88 -35.72 17.27
C GLU A 173 -11.90 -35.10 18.68
N ILE A 174 -11.76 -33.78 18.79
CA ILE A 174 -11.71 -33.04 20.06
C ILE A 174 -12.89 -32.08 20.25
N LYS A 175 -13.95 -32.17 19.43
CA LYS A 175 -15.06 -31.21 19.44
C LYS A 175 -15.76 -31.09 20.79
N SER A 176 -15.86 -32.19 21.54
CA SER A 176 -16.45 -32.20 22.88
C SER A 176 -15.62 -31.38 23.87
N ASP A 177 -14.29 -31.36 23.74
CA ASP A 177 -13.42 -30.52 24.57
C ASP A 177 -13.56 -29.02 24.24
N LEU A 178 -14.04 -28.70 23.03
CA LEU A 178 -14.29 -27.35 22.53
C LEU A 178 -15.71 -26.84 22.83
N ASP A 179 -16.53 -27.61 23.56
CA ASP A 179 -17.96 -27.35 23.75
C ASP A 179 -18.71 -27.19 22.42
N ILE A 180 -18.37 -28.03 21.43
CA ILE A 180 -19.01 -28.11 20.11
C ILE A 180 -19.76 -29.44 19.99
N GLU A 181 -21.07 -29.35 19.79
CA GLU A 181 -21.95 -30.52 19.68
C GLU A 181 -21.99 -31.04 18.23
N GLU A 182 -22.23 -30.13 17.30
CA GLU A 182 -22.45 -30.41 15.88
C GLU A 182 -21.22 -30.06 15.03
N ASP A 183 -20.88 -30.95 14.09
CA ASP A 183 -19.76 -30.75 13.16
C ASP A 183 -19.94 -29.47 12.32
N GLN A 184 -21.20 -29.12 12.05
CA GLN A 184 -21.62 -27.93 11.33
C GLN A 184 -21.12 -26.64 11.97
N GLU A 185 -20.94 -26.61 13.31
CA GLU A 185 -20.38 -25.44 14.00
C GLU A 185 -18.91 -25.22 13.58
N LEU A 186 -18.09 -26.27 13.52
CA LEU A 186 -16.71 -26.18 13.03
C LEU A 186 -16.65 -25.79 11.55
N GLU A 187 -17.52 -26.37 10.73
CA GLU A 187 -17.62 -26.06 9.31
C GLU A 187 -17.97 -24.58 9.08
N ARG A 188 -18.85 -24.05 9.93
CA ARG A 188 -19.21 -22.64 9.94
C ARG A 188 -18.04 -21.73 10.34
N LEU A 189 -17.23 -22.11 11.34
CA LEU A 189 -16.02 -21.36 11.70
C LEU A 189 -15.02 -21.29 10.52
N VAL A 190 -14.89 -22.37 9.75
CA VAL A 190 -14.08 -22.39 8.52
C VAL A 190 -14.66 -21.43 7.47
N GLY A 191 -15.98 -21.46 7.25
CA GLY A 191 -16.64 -20.54 6.33
C GLY A 191 -16.39 -19.08 6.69
N ILE A 192 -16.62 -18.72 7.96
CA ILE A 192 -16.35 -17.36 8.47
C ILE A 192 -14.89 -16.98 8.24
N TRP A 193 -13.94 -17.87 8.56
CA TRP A 193 -12.51 -17.60 8.35
C TRP A 193 -12.18 -17.31 6.90
N ILE A 194 -12.62 -18.17 5.98
CA ILE A 194 -12.34 -18.04 4.54
C ILE A 194 -12.94 -16.75 3.98
N THR A 195 -14.14 -16.40 4.43
CA THR A 195 -14.89 -15.25 3.91
C THR A 195 -14.36 -13.92 4.43
N ASN A 196 -13.92 -13.86 5.69
CA ASN A 196 -13.70 -12.58 6.41
C ASN A 196 -12.26 -12.33 6.86
N SER A 197 -11.34 -13.28 6.71
CA SER A 197 -9.95 -13.07 7.11
C SER A 197 -9.20 -12.12 6.16
N PHE A 198 -8.25 -11.38 6.74
CA PHE A 198 -7.33 -10.50 6.07
C PHE A 198 -5.96 -11.14 5.97
N GLU A 199 -5.30 -10.93 4.84
CA GLU A 199 -3.91 -11.32 4.66
C GLU A 199 -3.00 -10.31 5.39
N LEU A 200 -2.10 -10.81 6.23
CA LEU A 200 -1.18 -10.01 7.02
C LEU A 200 0.26 -10.30 6.58
N GLU A 201 0.96 -9.24 6.19
CA GLU A 201 2.38 -9.30 5.91
C GLU A 201 3.19 -9.23 7.20
N ARG A 202 4.26 -10.01 7.26
CA ARG A 202 5.18 -10.01 8.38
C ARG A 202 6.27 -8.97 8.18
N THR A 203 6.32 -7.98 9.06
CA THR A 203 7.38 -6.95 9.06
C THR A 203 8.69 -7.42 9.70
N ASP A 204 8.67 -8.53 10.46
CA ASP A 204 9.84 -9.06 11.17
C ASP A 204 10.78 -9.91 10.29
N GLN A 205 10.47 -10.08 9.02
CA GLN A 205 11.35 -10.70 8.02
C GLN A 205 12.63 -9.89 7.73
N GLN A 206 12.82 -8.72 8.37
CA GLN A 206 14.09 -8.01 8.33
C GLN A 206 15.17 -8.62 9.25
N LEU A 207 14.82 -9.58 10.13
CA LEU A 207 15.80 -10.20 11.04
C LEU A 207 16.60 -11.36 10.44
N PHE A 208 16.14 -12.00 9.37
CA PHE A 208 16.89 -13.02 8.65
C PHE A 208 16.62 -12.89 7.16
N GLY A 209 17.68 -12.60 6.39
CA GLY A 209 17.62 -12.11 5.02
C GLY A 209 16.82 -12.97 4.03
N GLU A 210 16.40 -12.28 2.98
CA GLU A 210 15.64 -12.72 1.80
C GLU A 210 14.12 -12.86 1.99
N LYS A 211 13.38 -11.87 1.46
CA LYS A 211 11.94 -11.99 1.16
C LYS A 211 11.70 -13.27 0.36
N ARG A 212 11.04 -14.28 0.93
CA ARG A 212 10.53 -15.38 0.11
C ARG A 212 9.07 -15.06 -0.19
N ALA A 213 8.76 -14.95 -1.47
CA ALA A 213 7.39 -14.69 -1.89
C ALA A 213 6.48 -15.86 -1.44
N GLY A 214 5.41 -15.54 -0.69
CA GLY A 214 4.37 -16.51 -0.26
C GLY A 214 4.21 -16.75 1.25
N GLU A 215 4.69 -15.84 2.10
CA GLU A 215 4.85 -16.03 3.56
C GLU A 215 3.83 -15.27 4.43
N SER A 216 2.60 -15.07 3.95
CA SER A 216 1.57 -14.34 4.67
C SER A 216 0.80 -15.20 5.67
N ILE A 217 0.52 -14.64 6.84
CA ILE A 217 -0.42 -15.17 7.81
C ILE A 217 -1.79 -14.53 7.60
N GLN A 218 -2.82 -15.06 8.26
CA GLN A 218 -4.17 -14.51 8.18
C GLN A 218 -4.67 -14.10 9.56
N GLY A 219 -5.45 -13.01 9.59
CA GLY A 219 -6.11 -12.52 10.79
C GLY A 219 -7.60 -12.29 10.58
N LEU A 220 -8.39 -12.61 11.59
CA LEU A 220 -9.82 -12.30 11.66
C LEU A 220 -10.03 -11.14 12.64
N TYR A 221 -10.87 -10.17 12.27
CA TYR A 221 -11.10 -8.94 13.01
C TYR A 221 -12.61 -8.75 13.21
N ASP A 222 -13.01 -7.93 14.18
CA ASP A 222 -14.42 -7.69 14.45
C ASP A 222 -15.02 -6.64 13.51
N VAL A 223 -14.70 -5.35 13.73
CA VAL A 223 -15.28 -4.22 12.98
C VAL A 223 -14.77 -4.15 11.54
N PRO A 224 -13.47 -4.32 11.24
CA PRO A 224 -12.97 -4.29 9.85
C PRO A 224 -13.62 -5.33 8.93
N SER A 225 -13.97 -6.52 9.44
CA SER A 225 -14.63 -7.58 8.65
C SER A 225 -16.06 -7.23 8.20
N LEU A 226 -16.65 -6.15 8.72
CA LEU A 226 -17.98 -5.67 8.33
C LEU A 226 -17.95 -4.62 7.20
N MET A 227 -16.76 -4.17 6.79
CA MET A 227 -16.64 -3.21 5.69
C MET A 227 -16.84 -3.90 4.35
N ASN A 228 -17.76 -3.39 3.53
CA ASN A 228 -18.08 -3.98 2.25
C ASN A 228 -17.14 -3.54 1.11
N HIS A 229 -17.18 -4.30 0.03
CA HIS A 229 -16.44 -4.00 -1.19
C HIS A 229 -17.06 -2.83 -1.97
N SER A 230 -16.18 -1.97 -2.49
CA SER A 230 -16.46 -1.13 -3.68
C SER A 230 -15.24 -1.20 -4.60
N CYS A 231 -15.44 -1.17 -5.92
CA CYS A 231 -14.31 -1.06 -6.87
C CYS A 231 -13.68 0.34 -6.85
N VAL A 232 -14.36 1.31 -6.24
CA VAL A 232 -13.87 2.67 -5.94
C VAL A 232 -14.15 2.88 -4.45
N GLY A 233 -13.27 2.33 -3.60
CA GLY A 233 -13.40 2.39 -2.15
C GLY A 233 -13.21 3.82 -1.62
N ASN A 234 -13.86 4.14 -0.50
CA ASN A 234 -13.71 5.43 0.17
C ASN A 234 -12.82 5.37 1.43
N ALA A 235 -12.36 4.18 1.80
CA ALA A 235 -11.48 3.95 2.94
C ALA A 235 -10.22 3.17 2.53
N ARG A 236 -9.12 3.48 3.20
CA ARG A 236 -7.83 2.79 3.09
C ARG A 236 -7.57 1.98 4.34
N LEU A 237 -7.17 0.73 4.12
CA LEU A 237 -6.73 -0.18 5.17
C LEU A 237 -5.21 -0.18 5.25
N VAL A 238 -4.67 -0.01 6.46
CA VAL A 238 -3.24 -0.11 6.77
C VAL A 238 -3.06 -1.13 7.90
N ILE A 239 -2.15 -2.08 7.72
CA ILE A 239 -1.79 -3.06 8.76
C ILE A 239 -0.50 -2.58 9.41
N ASN A 240 -0.55 -2.28 10.71
CA ASN A 240 0.63 -1.79 11.43
C ASN A 240 1.49 -2.93 12.01
N SER A 241 2.64 -2.58 12.61
CA SER A 241 3.59 -3.55 13.17
C SER A 241 3.02 -4.40 14.31
N GLY A 242 1.96 -3.94 14.98
CA GLY A 242 1.19 -4.71 15.96
C GLY A 242 0.12 -5.61 15.34
N MET A 243 0.07 -5.71 14.01
CA MET A 243 -1.00 -6.35 13.24
C MET A 243 -2.38 -5.72 13.46
N TYR A 244 -2.46 -4.47 13.91
CA TYR A 244 -3.76 -3.79 13.95
C TYR A 244 -4.14 -3.39 12.53
N ILE A 245 -5.44 -3.42 12.26
CA ILE A 245 -6.01 -2.80 11.08
C ILE A 245 -6.43 -1.38 11.45
N ASP A 246 -5.73 -0.42 10.85
CA ASP A 246 -6.07 1.00 10.89
C ASP A 246 -6.81 1.36 9.58
N VAL A 247 -8.02 1.90 9.70
CA VAL A 247 -8.87 2.29 8.57
C VAL A 247 -8.93 3.81 8.51
N TYR A 248 -8.39 4.38 7.45
CA TYR A 248 -8.39 5.82 7.19
C TYR A 248 -9.40 6.18 6.11
N ALA A 249 -10.02 7.36 6.21
CA ALA A 249 -10.83 7.89 5.12
C ALA A 249 -9.93 8.26 3.93
N ALA A 250 -10.08 7.57 2.80
CA ALA A 250 -9.31 7.87 1.59
C ALA A 250 -9.84 9.14 0.91
N VAL A 251 -11.15 9.38 0.98
CA VAL A 251 -11.84 10.59 0.51
C VAL A 251 -12.76 11.10 1.63
N PRO A 252 -13.31 12.33 1.55
CA PRO A 252 -14.35 12.76 2.49
C PRO A 252 -15.56 11.82 2.42
N ILE A 253 -16.09 11.41 3.58
CA ILE A 253 -17.23 10.49 3.68
C ILE A 253 -18.36 11.21 4.42
N SER A 254 -19.50 11.40 3.75
CA SER A 254 -20.67 12.04 4.35
C SER A 254 -21.28 11.20 5.48
N ASN A 255 -21.97 11.86 6.41
CA ASN A 255 -22.73 11.22 7.47
C ASN A 255 -23.68 10.15 6.92
N LYS A 256 -23.72 8.97 7.57
CA LYS A 256 -24.50 7.79 7.20
C LYS A 256 -24.06 7.11 5.90
N ALA A 257 -23.03 7.57 5.21
CA ALA A 257 -22.53 6.86 4.02
C ALA A 257 -21.83 5.55 4.43
N PRO A 258 -21.89 4.50 3.57
CA PRO A 258 -21.19 3.25 3.83
C PRO A 258 -19.68 3.43 3.73
N ILE A 259 -18.95 2.76 4.62
CA ILE A 259 -17.50 2.68 4.59
C ILE A 259 -17.15 1.43 3.77
N THR A 260 -16.43 1.65 2.67
CA THR A 260 -16.11 0.61 1.70
C THR A 260 -14.64 0.64 1.33
N PHE A 261 -14.10 -0.52 0.98
CA PHE A 261 -12.72 -0.65 0.51
C PHE A 261 -12.60 -1.66 -0.62
N ASN A 262 -11.45 -1.67 -1.27
CA ASN A 262 -11.16 -2.55 -2.37
C ASN A 262 -10.66 -3.92 -1.85
N TYR A 263 -11.55 -4.93 -1.85
CA TYR A 263 -11.17 -6.34 -1.59
C TYR A 263 -10.15 -6.92 -2.58
N ILE A 264 -10.06 -6.31 -3.77
CA ILE A 264 -9.21 -6.73 -4.88
C ILE A 264 -8.55 -5.49 -5.47
N SER A 265 -7.47 -5.68 -6.25
CA SER A 265 -6.77 -4.56 -6.86
C SER A 265 -7.71 -3.67 -7.70
N PRO A 266 -7.69 -2.32 -7.54
CA PRO A 266 -8.45 -1.39 -8.38
C PRO A 266 -8.04 -1.45 -9.86
N LEU A 267 -6.85 -1.95 -10.15
CA LEU A 267 -6.28 -2.16 -11.48
C LEU A 267 -6.75 -3.47 -12.13
N GLU A 268 -7.76 -4.15 -11.61
CA GLU A 268 -8.34 -5.30 -12.31
C GLU A 268 -9.40 -4.81 -13.33
N ASP A 269 -9.44 -5.42 -14.51
CA ASP A 269 -10.50 -5.19 -15.49
C ASP A 269 -11.85 -5.74 -15.00
N TYR A 270 -12.95 -5.26 -15.58
CA TYR A 270 -14.31 -5.58 -15.14
C TYR A 270 -14.56 -7.09 -15.05
N ASP A 271 -14.24 -7.84 -16.10
CA ASP A 271 -14.54 -9.28 -16.16
C ASP A 271 -13.74 -10.03 -15.09
N ARG A 272 -12.48 -9.63 -14.88
CA ARG A 272 -11.63 -10.19 -13.83
C ARG A 272 -12.09 -9.79 -12.43
N ARG A 273 -12.52 -8.55 -12.21
CA ARG A 273 -13.11 -8.12 -10.92
C ARG A 273 -14.32 -8.97 -10.56
N GLN A 274 -15.28 -9.09 -11.49
CA GLN A 274 -16.49 -9.88 -11.27
C GLN A 274 -16.16 -11.36 -11.02
N LYS A 275 -15.22 -11.92 -11.79
CA LYS A 275 -14.78 -13.30 -11.61
C LYS A 275 -14.16 -13.53 -10.23
N ILE A 276 -13.19 -12.73 -9.82
CA ILE A 276 -12.48 -12.91 -8.54
C ILE A 276 -13.44 -12.74 -7.36
N LEU A 277 -14.32 -11.74 -7.39
CA LEU A 277 -15.31 -11.52 -6.32
C LEU A 277 -16.33 -12.66 -6.25
N LYS A 278 -16.82 -13.14 -7.40
CA LYS A 278 -17.75 -14.27 -7.43
C LYS A 278 -17.12 -15.57 -6.94
N GLU A 279 -15.87 -15.85 -7.33
CA GLU A 279 -15.15 -17.07 -6.95
C GLU A 279 -14.69 -17.10 -5.49
N ASN A 280 -14.30 -15.94 -4.93
CA ASN A 280 -13.68 -15.89 -3.60
C ASN A 280 -14.54 -15.24 -2.51
N LYS A 281 -15.58 -14.50 -2.91
CA LYS A 281 -16.47 -13.74 -2.00
C LYS A 281 -17.95 -13.96 -2.30
N PHE A 282 -18.28 -14.78 -3.31
CA PHE A 282 -19.63 -15.28 -3.58
C PHE A 282 -20.68 -14.20 -3.93
N PHE A 283 -20.26 -13.05 -4.45
CA PHE A 283 -21.17 -12.00 -4.92
C PHE A 283 -20.73 -11.38 -6.26
N GLU A 284 -21.68 -10.75 -6.95
CA GLU A 284 -21.44 -9.92 -8.14
C GLU A 284 -21.46 -8.43 -7.76
N CYS A 285 -20.42 -7.69 -8.12
CA CYS A 285 -20.27 -6.30 -7.72
C CYS A 285 -21.14 -5.37 -8.56
N LYS A 286 -21.93 -4.50 -7.90
CA LYS A 286 -22.81 -3.50 -8.50
C LYS A 286 -22.50 -2.07 -8.06
N CYS A 287 -21.23 -1.78 -7.77
CA CYS A 287 -20.81 -0.40 -7.49
C CYS A 287 -20.92 0.47 -8.76
N GLU A 288 -20.88 1.80 -8.59
CA GLU A 288 -20.99 2.78 -9.68
C GLU A 288 -20.07 2.49 -10.87
N ARG A 289 -18.82 2.09 -10.62
CA ARG A 289 -17.85 1.74 -11.66
C ARG A 289 -18.23 0.47 -12.42
N CYS A 290 -18.86 -0.50 -11.76
CA CYS A 290 -19.29 -1.74 -12.40
C CYS A 290 -20.61 -1.58 -13.16
N GLU A 291 -21.46 -0.64 -12.77
CA GLU A 291 -22.72 -0.36 -13.46
C GLU A 291 -22.57 0.57 -14.67
N ASP A 292 -21.47 1.32 -14.74
CA ASP A 292 -21.12 2.17 -15.86
C ASP A 292 -20.24 1.42 -16.90
N PRO A 293 -20.74 1.20 -18.14
CA PRO A 293 -19.95 0.64 -19.25
C PRO A 293 -18.63 1.35 -19.56
N THR A 294 -18.55 2.66 -19.25
CA THR A 294 -17.35 3.47 -19.48
C THR A 294 -16.39 3.42 -18.30
N GLU A 295 -16.76 2.75 -17.20
CA GLU A 295 -16.05 2.72 -15.93
C GLU A 295 -15.69 4.13 -15.42
N LEU A 296 -16.70 5.00 -15.29
CA LEU A 296 -16.53 6.39 -14.87
C LEU A 296 -15.72 7.22 -15.88
N GLY A 297 -15.90 6.93 -17.17
CA GLY A 297 -15.20 7.59 -18.26
C GLY A 297 -13.74 7.18 -18.45
N THR A 298 -13.21 6.23 -17.67
CA THR A 298 -11.81 5.80 -17.80
C THR A 298 -11.58 4.81 -18.94
N PHE A 299 -12.64 4.13 -19.37
CA PHE A 299 -12.59 3.05 -20.36
C PHE A 299 -11.57 1.96 -19.99
N SER A 300 -11.32 1.74 -18.69
CA SER A 300 -10.23 0.90 -18.16
C SER A 300 -10.26 -0.54 -18.68
N SER A 301 -11.45 -1.09 -18.89
CA SER A 301 -11.70 -2.45 -19.40
C SER A 301 -12.16 -2.46 -20.87
N SER A 302 -12.19 -1.30 -21.52
CA SER A 302 -12.58 -1.22 -22.93
C SER A 302 -11.49 -1.77 -23.83
N LEU A 303 -11.90 -2.37 -24.95
CA LEU A 303 -10.99 -2.87 -25.98
C LEU A 303 -10.92 -1.87 -27.13
N LEU A 304 -9.75 -1.67 -27.72
CA LEU A 304 -9.67 -0.90 -28.97
C LEU A 304 -10.54 -1.58 -30.04
N CYS A 305 -11.42 -0.81 -30.69
CA CYS A 305 -12.30 -1.32 -31.73
C CYS A 305 -11.49 -1.99 -32.85
N GLN A 306 -11.88 -3.20 -33.25
CA GLN A 306 -11.14 -3.97 -34.25
C GLN A 306 -11.42 -3.54 -35.69
N VAL A 307 -12.43 -2.70 -35.93
CA VAL A 307 -12.78 -2.16 -37.25
C VAL A 307 -12.19 -0.77 -37.46
N CYS A 308 -12.58 0.22 -36.64
CA CYS A 308 -12.11 1.59 -36.83
C CYS A 308 -10.69 1.83 -36.28
N LYS A 309 -10.20 0.97 -35.38
CA LYS A 309 -8.86 1.04 -34.75
C LYS A 309 -8.55 2.35 -34.01
N LYS A 310 -9.56 3.17 -33.71
CA LYS A 310 -9.39 4.49 -33.08
C LYS A 310 -10.10 4.60 -31.73
N SER A 311 -11.26 3.98 -31.61
CA SER A 311 -12.19 4.27 -30.53
C SER A 311 -12.39 3.06 -29.63
N PRO A 312 -12.69 3.26 -28.33
CA PRO A 312 -12.94 2.16 -27.42
C PRO A 312 -14.26 1.47 -27.75
N SER A 313 -14.26 0.15 -27.57
CA SER A 313 -15.44 -0.69 -27.49
C SER A 313 -15.73 -1.00 -26.03
N THR A 314 -16.89 -0.59 -25.54
CA THR A 314 -17.36 -0.74 -24.15
C THR A 314 -18.36 -1.87 -24.03
N ARG A 315 -18.42 -2.52 -22.87
CA ARG A 315 -19.41 -3.57 -22.59
C ARG A 315 -20.84 -3.03 -22.66
N THR A 316 -21.75 -3.69 -23.37
CA THR A 316 -23.16 -3.30 -23.38
C THR A 316 -23.87 -3.78 -22.11
N LYS A 317 -24.90 -3.06 -21.65
CA LYS A 317 -25.61 -3.41 -20.41
C LYS A 317 -26.39 -4.73 -20.52
N ASP A 318 -26.99 -4.99 -21.67
CA ASP A 318 -27.98 -6.07 -21.86
C ASP A 318 -27.39 -7.35 -22.45
N SER A 319 -26.29 -7.23 -23.19
CA SER A 319 -25.58 -8.35 -23.77
C SER A 319 -24.12 -8.24 -23.34
N LYS A 320 -23.47 -9.31 -22.89
CA LYS A 320 -22.05 -9.24 -22.49
C LYS A 320 -21.08 -8.92 -23.66
N ASN A 321 -21.62 -8.48 -24.79
CA ASN A 321 -20.90 -7.98 -25.96
C ASN A 321 -20.31 -6.59 -25.70
N TYR A 322 -19.44 -6.17 -26.60
CA TYR A 322 -18.74 -4.90 -26.58
C TYR A 322 -19.10 -4.08 -27.81
N GLU A 323 -19.51 -2.84 -27.66
CA GLU A 323 -19.91 -1.96 -28.76
C GLU A 323 -18.94 -0.79 -28.89
N CYS A 324 -18.46 -0.54 -30.11
CA CYS A 324 -17.62 0.62 -30.42
C CYS A 324 -18.40 1.94 -30.29
N ARG A 325 -17.82 2.92 -29.58
CA ARG A 325 -18.44 4.23 -29.40
C ARG A 325 -18.68 5.02 -30.70
N ASP A 326 -17.78 4.88 -31.68
CA ASP A 326 -17.78 5.76 -32.86
C ASP A 326 -18.37 5.09 -34.11
N CYS A 327 -18.14 3.80 -34.30
CA CYS A 327 -18.62 3.07 -35.48
C CYS A 327 -19.70 2.03 -35.18
N SER A 328 -20.14 1.91 -33.91
CA SER A 328 -21.19 1.00 -33.44
C SER A 328 -20.97 -0.48 -33.78
N GLU A 329 -19.74 -0.86 -34.16
CA GLU A 329 -19.40 -2.26 -34.40
C GLU A 329 -19.48 -3.04 -33.10
N VAL A 330 -20.17 -4.19 -33.13
CA VAL A 330 -20.37 -5.06 -31.99
C VAL A 330 -19.42 -6.24 -32.04
N MET A 331 -18.65 -6.39 -30.97
CA MET A 331 -17.77 -7.53 -30.72
C MET A 331 -18.43 -8.47 -29.71
N SER A 332 -18.44 -9.77 -30.01
CA SER A 332 -18.99 -10.76 -29.10
C SER A 332 -18.18 -10.87 -27.79
N GLU A 333 -18.83 -11.22 -26.68
CA GLU A 333 -18.15 -11.52 -25.40
C GLU A 333 -16.98 -12.49 -25.59
N ARG A 334 -17.19 -13.53 -26.40
CA ARG A 334 -16.20 -14.57 -26.67
C ARG A 334 -14.95 -13.99 -27.35
N ASP A 335 -15.12 -13.10 -28.31
CA ASP A 335 -13.98 -12.52 -29.03
C ASP A 335 -13.29 -11.45 -28.20
N ALA A 336 -14.04 -10.67 -27.42
CA ALA A 336 -13.48 -9.76 -26.42
C ALA A 336 -12.60 -10.50 -25.41
N MET A 337 -13.09 -11.61 -24.85
CA MET A 337 -12.32 -12.45 -23.92
C MET A 337 -11.07 -13.05 -24.55
N LYS A 338 -11.09 -13.44 -25.82
CA LYS A 338 -9.87 -13.93 -26.51
C LYS A 338 -8.82 -12.82 -26.61
N ILE A 339 -9.22 -11.60 -26.95
CA ILE A 339 -8.32 -10.45 -27.04
C ILE A 339 -7.75 -10.14 -25.65
N ALA A 340 -8.60 -10.00 -24.63
CA ALA A 340 -8.17 -9.73 -23.25
C ALA A 340 -7.20 -10.79 -22.72
N ASN A 341 -7.50 -12.08 -22.91
CA ASN A 341 -6.60 -13.17 -22.51
C ASN A 341 -5.27 -13.15 -23.26
N SER A 342 -5.27 -12.75 -24.54
CA SER A 342 -4.04 -12.63 -25.30
C SER A 342 -3.15 -11.49 -24.79
N LEU A 343 -3.75 -10.37 -24.36
CA LEU A 343 -3.05 -9.26 -23.71
C LEU A 343 -2.42 -9.69 -22.39
N MET A 344 -3.18 -10.43 -21.57
CA MET A 344 -2.71 -10.93 -20.28
C MET A 344 -1.57 -11.93 -20.42
N LYS A 345 -1.58 -12.82 -21.42
CA LYS A 345 -0.44 -13.73 -21.70
C LYS A 345 0.82 -12.97 -22.14
N GLY A 346 0.64 -11.84 -22.82
CA GLY A 346 1.73 -10.96 -23.21
C GLY A 346 2.34 -10.16 -22.04
N LYS A 347 1.63 -10.01 -20.92
CA LYS A 347 2.13 -9.36 -19.68
C LYS A 347 3.46 -9.96 -19.19
N ASN A 348 3.72 -11.24 -19.49
CA ASN A 348 4.97 -11.94 -19.12
C ASN A 348 6.10 -11.80 -20.17
N SER A 349 5.88 -11.07 -21.27
CA SER A 349 6.82 -10.96 -22.40
C SER A 349 6.68 -9.60 -23.08
N LEU A 350 7.30 -8.58 -22.47
CA LEU A 350 7.26 -7.16 -22.88
C LEU A 350 7.68 -6.86 -24.35
N HIS A 351 8.28 -7.80 -25.07
CA HIS A 351 8.92 -7.53 -26.36
C HIS A 351 8.06 -7.73 -27.62
N ARG A 352 6.79 -8.17 -27.52
CA ARG A 352 6.00 -8.63 -28.71
C ARG A 352 4.57 -8.11 -28.88
N ILE A 353 4.16 -7.02 -28.23
CA ILE A 353 2.74 -6.63 -28.24
C ILE A 353 2.53 -5.27 -28.89
N GLY A 354 2.36 -5.29 -30.22
CA GLY A 354 1.78 -4.18 -30.95
C GLY A 354 0.41 -4.59 -31.48
N LYS A 355 -0.65 -3.86 -31.07
CA LYS A 355 -2.00 -3.71 -31.71
C LYS A 355 -3.27 -4.08 -30.91
N ALA A 356 -3.20 -4.27 -29.59
CA ALA A 356 -4.40 -4.26 -28.74
C ALA A 356 -4.01 -3.75 -27.34
N TRP A 357 -4.77 -2.82 -26.75
CA TRP A 357 -4.46 -2.25 -25.42
C TRP A 357 -5.75 -2.02 -24.63
N THR A 358 -5.68 -2.17 -23.31
CA THR A 358 -6.66 -1.63 -22.33
C THR A 358 -5.97 -0.55 -21.49
N HIS A 359 -6.70 0.44 -20.93
CA HIS A 359 -6.08 1.54 -20.19
C HIS A 359 -5.42 1.07 -18.88
N THR A 360 -5.98 0.05 -18.23
CA THR A 360 -5.37 -0.63 -17.08
C THR A 360 -4.04 -1.29 -17.43
N PHE A 361 -3.99 -2.01 -18.56
CA PHE A 361 -2.77 -2.62 -19.07
C PHE A 361 -1.73 -1.55 -19.43
N ILE A 362 -2.18 -0.40 -19.92
CA ILE A 362 -1.34 0.78 -20.15
C ILE A 362 -0.80 1.34 -18.83
N ILE A 363 -1.57 1.41 -17.73
CA ILE A 363 -1.07 1.87 -16.41
C ILE A 363 -0.06 0.87 -15.83
N GLU A 364 -0.35 -0.44 -15.87
CA GLU A 364 0.58 -1.46 -15.37
C GLU A 364 1.86 -1.54 -16.23
N ILE A 365 1.73 -1.46 -17.55
CA ILE A 365 2.86 -1.34 -18.47
C ILE A 365 3.53 0.01 -18.33
N LYS A 366 2.85 1.08 -17.93
CA LYS A 366 3.45 2.39 -17.63
C LYS A 366 4.17 2.40 -16.29
N MET A 367 3.72 1.67 -15.28
CA MET A 367 4.46 1.46 -14.03
C MET A 367 5.71 0.59 -14.28
N THR A 368 5.54 -0.46 -15.10
CA THR A 368 6.64 -1.31 -15.57
C THR A 368 7.55 -0.55 -16.55
N LEU A 369 7.00 0.36 -17.36
CA LEU A 369 7.73 1.24 -18.26
C LEU A 369 8.34 2.39 -17.50
N VAL A 370 7.84 2.88 -16.37
CA VAL A 370 8.56 3.84 -15.54
C VAL A 370 9.82 3.14 -14.99
N HIS A 371 9.73 1.84 -14.68
CA HIS A 371 10.92 1.00 -14.45
C HIS A 371 11.79 0.78 -15.71
N LEU A 372 11.23 0.73 -16.94
CA LEU A 372 11.99 0.53 -18.21
C LEU A 372 12.37 1.83 -18.96
N ILE A 373 11.80 2.99 -18.66
CA ILE A 373 12.03 4.36 -19.19
C ILE A 373 13.30 4.95 -18.55
N ARG A 374 14.17 4.05 -18.09
CA ARG A 374 15.60 4.20 -18.26
C ARG A 374 16.05 4.06 -19.72
N SER A 375 15.16 3.85 -20.70
CA SER A 375 15.58 3.52 -22.07
C SER A 375 14.83 4.11 -23.27
N ASN A 376 13.72 4.86 -23.17
CA ASN A 376 13.25 5.65 -24.34
C ASN A 376 12.20 6.71 -24.03
N ALA A 377 12.37 7.86 -24.70
CA ALA A 377 11.52 9.03 -24.66
C ALA A 377 10.21 8.81 -25.43
N ALA A 378 9.07 8.94 -24.74
CA ALA A 378 7.77 9.43 -25.23
C ALA A 378 6.67 9.11 -24.19
N ILE A 379 6.55 9.95 -23.15
CA ILE A 379 5.32 10.01 -22.35
C ILE A 379 4.67 11.35 -22.68
N SER A 380 3.95 11.40 -23.80
CA SER A 380 3.03 12.49 -24.11
C SER A 380 1.66 11.87 -24.26
N GLN A 381 0.73 12.24 -23.37
CA GLN A 381 -0.64 11.71 -23.22
C GLN A 381 -0.75 10.45 -22.35
N MET A 382 -0.40 10.59 -21.08
CA MET A 382 -1.13 9.90 -20.01
C MET A 382 -2.35 10.75 -19.69
N ASP A 383 -3.53 10.15 -19.64
CA ASP A 383 -4.62 10.76 -18.88
C ASP A 383 -4.29 10.51 -17.41
N GLU A 384 -3.60 11.47 -16.79
CA GLU A 384 -3.15 11.41 -15.38
C GLU A 384 -4.32 11.19 -14.41
N ASN A 385 -5.56 11.33 -14.89
CA ASN A 385 -6.79 11.25 -14.11
C ASN A 385 -7.32 9.83 -13.86
N VAL A 386 -6.89 8.78 -14.59
CA VAL A 386 -7.55 7.46 -14.44
C VAL A 386 -7.31 6.84 -13.07
N GLN A 387 -6.10 6.97 -12.50
CA GLN A 387 -5.82 6.49 -11.14
C GLN A 387 -6.66 7.24 -10.11
N ASP A 388 -6.79 8.56 -10.27
CA ASP A 388 -7.58 9.41 -9.38
C ASP A 388 -9.08 9.10 -9.44
N ILE A 389 -9.56 8.49 -10.54
CA ILE A 389 -10.95 8.04 -10.68
C ILE A 389 -11.17 6.66 -10.04
N ILE A 390 -10.27 5.70 -10.28
CA ILE A 390 -10.50 4.30 -9.85
C ILE A 390 -10.01 4.01 -8.43
N ASP A 391 -9.09 4.81 -7.90
CA ASP A 391 -8.46 4.65 -6.59
C ASP A 391 -8.19 6.03 -5.95
N PRO A 392 -9.25 6.79 -5.64
CA PRO A 392 -9.16 8.21 -5.32
C PRO A 392 -8.53 8.51 -3.97
N GLY A 393 -8.05 9.75 -3.83
CA GLY A 393 -7.71 10.34 -2.54
C GLY A 393 -6.45 9.77 -1.90
N MET A 394 -6.46 9.49 -0.59
CA MET A 394 -5.30 8.99 0.15
C MET A 394 -5.09 7.47 0.01
N SER A 395 -5.21 6.93 -1.19
CA SER A 395 -5.05 5.51 -1.48
C SER A 395 -3.57 5.10 -1.63
N LEU A 396 -3.28 3.82 -1.37
CA LEU A 396 -1.94 3.26 -1.51
C LEU A 396 -1.48 3.28 -2.98
N GLY A 397 -2.34 2.84 -3.90
CA GLY A 397 -2.03 2.74 -5.32
C GLY A 397 -1.70 4.11 -5.92
N ARG A 398 -2.52 5.12 -5.65
CA ARG A 398 -2.25 6.51 -6.07
C ARG A 398 -0.92 7.02 -5.53
N GLY A 399 -0.65 6.80 -4.24
CA GLY A 399 0.61 7.22 -3.62
C GLY A 399 1.84 6.62 -4.29
N LEU A 400 1.81 5.33 -4.61
CA LEU A 400 2.89 4.63 -5.30
C LEU A 400 3.07 5.11 -6.74
N VAL A 401 1.96 5.28 -7.49
CA VAL A 401 2.01 5.80 -8.87
C VAL A 401 2.63 7.19 -8.91
N LEU A 402 2.19 8.09 -8.03
CA LEU A 402 2.72 9.45 -7.95
C LEU A 402 4.21 9.48 -7.57
N HIS A 403 4.64 8.58 -6.67
CA HIS A 403 6.06 8.45 -6.32
C HIS A 403 6.91 8.10 -7.55
N GLU A 404 6.48 7.09 -8.30
CA GLU A 404 7.19 6.62 -9.49
C GLU A 404 7.18 7.66 -10.61
N LEU A 405 6.06 8.37 -10.82
CA LEU A 405 5.97 9.46 -11.78
C LEU A 405 6.91 10.62 -11.42
N HIS A 406 7.00 11.00 -10.15
CA HIS A 406 7.99 11.97 -9.67
C HIS A 406 9.41 11.54 -10.05
N ALA A 407 9.80 10.30 -9.71
CA ALA A 407 11.15 9.80 -9.96
C ALA A 407 11.48 9.80 -11.47
N ALA A 408 10.51 9.43 -12.31
CA ALA A 408 10.65 9.47 -13.77
C ALA A 408 10.82 10.89 -14.30
N ARG A 409 10.01 11.86 -13.82
CA ARG A 409 10.11 13.27 -14.23
C ARG A 409 11.46 13.88 -13.85
N VAL A 410 11.95 13.62 -12.62
CA VAL A 410 13.29 14.06 -12.18
C VAL A 410 14.39 13.46 -13.05
N PHE A 411 14.33 12.16 -13.33
CA PHE A 411 15.31 11.50 -14.19
C PHE A 411 15.31 12.10 -15.61
N LEU A 412 14.13 12.29 -16.21
CA LEU A 412 14.00 12.85 -17.55
C LEU A 412 14.51 14.30 -17.61
N ALA A 413 14.20 15.11 -16.60
CA ALA A 413 14.72 16.46 -16.48
C ALA A 413 16.26 16.46 -16.44
N ASN A 414 16.85 15.65 -15.55
CA ASN A 414 18.31 15.53 -15.46
C ASN A 414 18.94 15.07 -16.79
N TYR A 415 18.36 14.06 -17.43
CA TYR A 415 18.82 13.57 -18.73
C TYR A 415 18.75 14.65 -19.82
N ARG A 416 17.65 15.40 -19.89
CA ARG A 416 17.52 16.53 -20.84
C ARG A 416 18.57 17.60 -20.56
N PHE A 417 18.77 17.97 -19.30
CA PHE A 417 19.78 18.95 -18.91
C PHE A 417 21.19 18.50 -19.27
N GLU A 418 21.54 17.24 -19.04
CA GLU A 418 22.84 16.67 -19.40
C GLU A 418 23.07 16.69 -20.92
N ASN A 419 22.08 16.29 -21.72
CA ASN A 419 22.21 16.31 -23.18
C ASN A 419 22.25 17.73 -23.75
N MET A 420 21.49 18.67 -23.18
CA MET A 420 21.59 20.09 -23.57
C MET A 420 23.00 20.64 -23.37
N ASN A 421 23.69 20.23 -22.30
CA ASN A 421 25.08 20.63 -22.01
C ASN A 421 26.11 19.85 -22.84
N ALA A 422 25.78 18.65 -23.32
CA ALA A 422 26.68 17.81 -24.11
C ALA A 422 26.64 18.13 -25.61
N GLU A 423 25.50 18.60 -26.13
CA GLU A 423 25.28 18.81 -27.57
C GLU A 423 25.54 20.25 -28.05
N LYS A 424 25.72 21.23 -27.15
CA LYS A 424 25.90 22.65 -27.52
C LYS A 424 27.06 23.32 -26.76
N GLU A 425 27.87 24.11 -27.49
CA GLU A 425 28.85 25.05 -26.91
C GLU A 425 28.18 26.32 -26.32
N GLU A 426 26.87 26.48 -26.49
CA GLU A 426 26.07 27.62 -26.02
C GLU A 426 25.14 27.26 -24.86
N GLU A 427 24.93 28.22 -23.94
CA GLU A 427 24.03 28.08 -22.80
C GLU A 427 22.59 27.72 -23.22
N PRO A 428 21.87 26.86 -22.46
CA PRO A 428 20.46 26.55 -22.75
C PRO A 428 19.59 27.82 -22.81
N SER A 429 18.63 27.86 -23.73
CA SER A 429 17.74 29.01 -23.89
C SER A 429 16.88 29.22 -22.64
N GLN A 430 16.32 30.42 -22.47
CA GLN A 430 15.38 30.68 -21.37
C GLN A 430 14.13 29.82 -21.44
N GLU A 431 13.68 29.46 -22.66
CA GLU A 431 12.54 28.56 -22.87
C GLU A 431 12.87 27.13 -22.43
N ASP A 432 14.05 26.61 -22.80
CA ASP A 432 14.51 25.28 -22.37
C ASP A 432 14.66 25.19 -20.85
N LYS A 433 15.22 26.24 -20.24
CA LYS A 433 15.35 26.36 -18.78
C LYS A 433 13.97 26.40 -18.10
N MET A 434 13.00 27.10 -18.69
CA MET A 434 11.63 27.17 -18.16
C MET A 434 10.92 25.82 -18.28
N GLU A 435 11.04 25.10 -19.40
CA GLU A 435 10.43 23.77 -19.57
C GLU A 435 10.99 22.77 -18.56
N LEU A 436 12.32 22.79 -18.34
CA LEU A 436 12.97 21.96 -17.33
C LEU A 436 12.45 22.28 -15.93
N LEU A 437 12.33 23.56 -15.60
CA LEU A 437 11.85 24.02 -14.30
C LEU A 437 10.40 23.60 -14.06
N MET A 438 9.52 23.75 -15.06
CA MET A 438 8.14 23.29 -15.01
C MET A 438 8.06 21.78 -14.78
N SER A 439 8.87 20.99 -15.50
CA SER A 439 8.92 19.53 -15.32
C SER A 439 9.36 19.12 -13.90
N LEU A 440 10.28 19.87 -13.28
CA LEU A 440 10.71 19.65 -11.91
C LEU A 440 9.65 20.09 -10.89
N TYR A 441 8.90 21.16 -11.16
CA TYR A 441 7.75 21.56 -10.35
C TYR A 441 6.67 20.48 -10.34
N ASP A 442 6.31 19.97 -11.52
CA ASP A 442 5.35 18.87 -11.66
C ASP A 442 5.83 17.58 -10.94
N ALA A 443 7.15 17.36 -10.90
CA ALA A 443 7.72 16.25 -10.14
C ALA A 443 7.60 16.47 -8.63
N LEU A 444 7.83 17.69 -8.15
CA LEU A 444 7.68 18.04 -6.73
C LEU A 444 6.23 17.91 -6.28
N GLU A 445 5.25 18.36 -7.07
CA GLU A 445 3.83 18.21 -6.77
C GLU A 445 3.44 16.74 -6.63
N ASN A 446 3.88 15.89 -7.57
CA ASN A 446 3.69 14.44 -7.48
C ASN A 446 4.28 13.85 -6.19
N LEU A 447 5.48 14.27 -5.80
CA LEU A 447 6.11 13.79 -4.58
C LEU A 447 5.33 14.21 -3.33
N MET A 448 4.83 15.46 -3.29
CA MET A 448 4.03 15.97 -2.18
C MET A 448 2.71 15.22 -2.05
N GLU A 449 2.00 15.01 -3.15
CA GLU A 449 0.75 14.23 -3.18
C GLU A 449 0.99 12.75 -2.84
N SER A 450 2.07 12.18 -3.34
CA SER A 450 2.51 10.83 -2.97
C SER A 450 2.74 10.72 -1.46
N TRP A 451 3.44 11.68 -0.86
CA TRP A 451 3.67 11.71 0.58
C TRP A 451 2.37 11.81 1.38
N LYS A 452 1.41 12.63 0.97
CA LYS A 452 0.08 12.71 1.60
C LYS A 452 -0.66 11.37 1.54
N CYS A 453 -0.50 10.60 0.48
CA CYS A 453 -1.04 9.26 0.44
C CYS A 453 -0.27 8.33 1.38
N LEU A 454 1.05 8.32 1.34
CA LEU A 454 1.86 7.26 1.96
C LEU A 454 2.26 7.53 3.43
N PHE A 455 2.02 8.71 3.99
CA PHE A 455 2.49 9.05 5.34
C PHE A 455 1.90 8.17 6.46
N VAL A 456 0.73 7.56 6.22
CA VAL A 456 0.06 6.67 7.17
C VAL A 456 0.67 5.27 7.22
N GLU A 457 1.61 4.95 6.32
CA GLU A 457 2.29 3.67 6.29
C GLU A 457 3.16 3.45 7.53
N PRO A 458 3.18 2.22 8.09
CA PRO A 458 3.97 1.92 9.28
C PRO A 458 5.45 2.19 9.02
N LYS A 459 6.14 2.77 10.02
CA LYS A 459 7.54 3.18 9.88
C LYS A 459 8.47 2.05 9.50
N GLU A 460 8.12 0.85 9.92
CA GLU A 460 8.88 -0.39 9.73
C GLU A 460 8.61 -1.03 8.35
N SER A 461 7.52 -0.66 7.67
CA SER A 461 7.21 -1.17 6.34
C SER A 461 8.16 -0.59 5.30
N ALA A 462 8.42 -1.31 4.20
CA ALA A 462 9.28 -0.81 3.13
C ALA A 462 8.79 0.56 2.59
N ILE A 463 7.48 0.73 2.51
CA ILE A 463 6.83 1.95 2.01
C ILE A 463 6.95 3.07 3.04
N GLY A 464 6.76 2.78 4.33
CA GLY A 464 6.94 3.76 5.40
C GLY A 464 8.39 4.23 5.53
N GLN A 465 9.36 3.31 5.43
CA GLN A 465 10.79 3.64 5.39
C GLN A 465 11.13 4.53 4.18
N GLN A 466 10.61 4.19 3.00
CA GLN A 466 10.78 5.00 1.79
C GLN A 466 10.17 6.40 1.94
N THR A 467 8.97 6.49 2.49
CA THR A 467 8.27 7.76 2.72
C THR A 467 9.00 8.65 3.73
N GLN A 468 9.60 8.05 4.77
CA GLN A 468 10.41 8.77 5.76
C GLN A 468 11.76 9.23 5.21
N ASN A 469 12.41 8.38 4.41
CA ASN A 469 13.63 8.74 3.71
C ASN A 469 13.37 9.90 2.73
N ASN A 470 12.18 9.98 2.13
CA ASN A 470 11.80 11.12 1.30
C ASN A 470 11.44 12.38 2.12
N ALA A 471 10.93 12.21 3.34
CA ALA A 471 10.64 13.32 4.26
C ALA A 471 11.90 13.90 4.95
N TRP A 472 12.92 13.07 5.20
CA TRP A 472 14.13 13.41 5.97
C TRP A 472 15.45 13.34 5.17
N GLY A 473 15.44 12.78 3.96
CA GLY A 473 16.57 12.78 3.04
C GLY A 473 16.62 14.08 2.23
N ASN A 474 17.47 15.02 2.65
CA ASN A 474 17.95 16.15 1.85
C ASN A 474 16.91 16.93 1.00
N GLY A 475 15.68 17.12 1.46
CA GLY A 475 14.76 17.99 0.72
C GLY A 475 13.31 18.08 1.18
N GLY A 476 12.69 17.03 1.75
CA GLY A 476 11.23 17.00 1.95
C GLY A 476 10.64 18.08 2.87
N ILE A 477 11.09 18.15 4.13
CA ILE A 477 10.64 19.21 5.06
C ILE A 477 11.28 20.58 4.73
N GLY A 478 12.47 20.56 4.10
CA GLY A 478 13.12 21.76 3.56
C GLY A 478 12.32 22.40 2.42
N ALA A 479 11.66 21.60 1.58
CA ALA A 479 10.84 22.05 0.45
C ALA A 479 9.52 22.68 0.92
N ILE A 480 8.90 22.14 1.97
CA ILE A 480 7.69 22.73 2.58
C ILE A 480 8.02 24.07 3.25
N HIS A 481 9.17 24.17 3.93
CA HIS A 481 9.63 25.45 4.50
C HIS A 481 10.16 26.42 3.43
N CYS A 482 10.62 25.92 2.28
CA CYS A 482 10.95 26.74 1.11
C CYS A 482 9.69 27.34 0.46
N TYR A 483 8.58 26.59 0.37
CA TYR A 483 7.35 27.07 -0.29
C TYR A 483 6.73 28.31 0.40
N GLU A 484 6.65 28.35 1.73
CA GLU A 484 6.14 29.53 2.44
C GLU A 484 7.12 30.72 2.43
N ASN A 485 8.42 30.46 2.24
CA ASN A 485 9.48 31.48 2.34
C ASN A 485 10.04 31.99 1.00
N LEU A 486 9.68 31.38 -0.14
CA LEU A 486 10.16 31.78 -1.48
C LEU A 486 9.71 33.18 -1.93
N THR A 487 8.92 33.88 -1.11
CA THR A 487 8.52 35.28 -1.37
C THR A 487 9.39 36.33 -0.67
N LYS A 488 10.37 35.96 0.18
CA LYS A 488 11.27 36.94 0.86
C LYS A 488 12.71 36.42 1.04
N CYS A 489 13.70 37.27 0.72
CA CYS A 489 15.14 37.03 0.93
C CYS A 489 15.46 36.48 2.34
N HIS A 490 16.03 35.26 2.44
CA HIS A 490 16.10 34.56 3.75
C HIS A 490 17.42 33.84 4.13
N PHE A 491 18.50 33.91 3.34
CA PHE A 491 19.70 33.12 3.64
C PHE A 491 20.87 33.90 4.29
N VAL A 492 20.68 35.18 4.61
CA VAL A 492 21.67 36.01 5.30
C VAL A 492 22.08 35.37 6.63
N SER A 493 23.39 35.32 6.90
CA SER A 493 24.00 34.75 8.12
C SER A 493 23.86 33.23 8.32
N ARG A 494 23.42 32.46 7.30
CA ARG A 494 23.39 30.98 7.35
C ARG A 494 24.63 30.36 6.68
N LEU A 495 24.95 29.13 7.09
CA LEU A 495 26.06 28.34 6.53
C LEU A 495 25.52 27.17 5.71
N ALA A 496 25.88 27.10 4.43
CA ALA A 496 25.54 26.01 3.54
C ALA A 496 26.77 25.14 3.26
N LEU A 497 26.65 23.82 3.39
CA LEU A 497 27.67 22.85 2.99
C LEU A 497 27.23 22.17 1.69
N VAL A 498 28.04 22.28 0.64
CA VAL A 498 27.73 21.75 -0.69
C VAL A 498 28.77 20.70 -1.06
N THR A 499 28.36 19.44 -1.16
CA THR A 499 29.26 18.34 -1.56
C THR A 499 29.32 18.21 -3.07
N GLY A 500 30.49 17.88 -3.63
CA GLY A 500 30.67 17.76 -5.08
C GLY A 500 30.72 19.11 -5.80
N ALA A 501 31.23 20.15 -5.14
CA ALA A 501 31.23 21.53 -5.62
C ALA A 501 32.29 21.84 -6.70
N ALA A 502 33.01 20.82 -7.19
CA ALA A 502 34.13 20.97 -8.13
C ALA A 502 33.73 21.38 -9.57
N GLY A 503 32.43 21.35 -9.88
CA GLY A 503 31.86 21.71 -11.19
C GLY A 503 30.35 21.40 -11.26
N GLY A 504 29.74 21.71 -12.41
CA GLY A 504 28.34 21.36 -12.70
C GLY A 504 27.34 21.88 -11.67
N ILE A 505 26.41 21.02 -11.26
CA ILE A 505 25.32 21.35 -10.32
C ILE A 505 25.85 21.87 -8.98
N GLY A 506 26.85 21.21 -8.40
CA GLY A 506 27.41 21.60 -7.10
C GLY A 506 28.01 23.02 -7.12
N GLN A 507 28.64 23.40 -8.23
CA GLN A 507 29.17 24.74 -8.42
C GLN A 507 28.04 25.79 -8.59
N SER A 508 27.01 25.48 -9.38
CA SER A 508 25.83 26.34 -9.56
C SER A 508 25.08 26.56 -8.25
N ILE A 509 24.94 25.53 -7.42
CA ILE A 509 24.35 25.62 -6.09
C ILE A 509 25.16 26.56 -5.19
N CYS A 510 26.51 26.49 -5.22
CA CYS A 510 27.36 27.41 -4.47
C CYS A 510 27.12 28.87 -4.87
N ARG A 511 26.96 29.13 -6.17
CA ARG A 511 26.69 30.48 -6.70
C ARG A 511 25.33 31.02 -6.28
N VAL A 512 24.28 30.21 -6.38
CA VAL A 512 22.92 30.63 -6.00
C VAL A 512 22.84 30.87 -4.49
N LEU A 513 23.35 29.95 -3.67
CA LEU A 513 23.27 30.08 -2.21
C LEU A 513 24.09 31.28 -1.69
N SER A 514 25.26 31.54 -2.26
CA SER A 514 26.05 32.73 -1.91
C SER A 514 25.34 34.02 -2.30
N ARG A 515 24.77 34.11 -3.52
CA ARG A 515 23.98 35.26 -3.96
C ARG A 515 22.76 35.52 -3.06
N GLU A 516 22.11 34.47 -2.55
CA GLU A 516 20.94 34.60 -1.67
C GLU A 516 21.29 34.93 -0.20
N GLY A 517 22.58 34.96 0.16
CA GLY A 517 23.03 35.43 1.47
C GLY A 517 23.80 34.42 2.33
N CYS A 518 23.93 33.16 1.93
CA CYS A 518 24.66 32.15 2.70
C CYS A 518 26.18 32.36 2.67
N SER A 519 26.84 32.03 3.78
CA SER A 519 28.22 31.56 3.76
C SER A 519 28.24 30.13 3.19
N VAL A 520 29.05 29.87 2.17
CA VAL A 520 29.04 28.57 1.45
C VAL A 520 30.36 27.84 1.67
N ILE A 521 30.29 26.59 2.10
CA ILE A 521 31.42 25.67 2.17
C ILE A 521 31.23 24.60 1.11
N GLY A 522 32.06 24.59 0.07
CA GLY A 522 32.04 23.52 -0.92
C GLY A 522 33.04 22.42 -0.58
N THR A 523 32.70 21.17 -0.89
CA THR A 523 33.66 20.06 -0.84
C THR A 523 33.89 19.43 -2.21
N ARG A 524 35.13 19.02 -2.47
CA ARG A 524 35.56 18.42 -3.73
C ARG A 524 36.46 17.20 -3.50
N MET A 525 36.52 16.29 -4.47
CA MET A 525 37.41 15.13 -4.40
C MET A 525 38.80 15.38 -5.00
N ASN A 526 38.95 16.31 -5.97
CA ASN A 526 40.19 16.48 -6.73
C ASN A 526 40.89 17.83 -6.47
N THR A 527 42.23 17.85 -6.39
CA THR A 527 43.07 19.01 -6.03
C THR A 527 43.71 19.74 -7.22
N GLU A 528 43.63 19.20 -8.44
CA GLU A 528 44.43 19.59 -9.61
C GLU A 528 44.09 20.92 -10.30
N LYS A 529 43.23 21.78 -9.73
CA LYS A 529 42.96 23.12 -10.28
C LYS A 529 43.65 24.16 -9.40
N GLU A 530 44.51 24.99 -10.02
CA GLU A 530 45.28 26.06 -9.36
C GLU A 530 44.36 27.12 -8.71
N GLU A 531 43.15 27.32 -9.26
CA GLU A 531 42.11 28.17 -8.68
C GLU A 531 41.01 27.36 -8.00
N ASP A 532 40.56 27.81 -6.83
CA ASP A 532 39.49 27.16 -6.08
C ASP A 532 38.13 27.46 -6.73
N VAL A 533 37.71 26.56 -7.63
CA VAL A 533 36.47 26.62 -8.42
C VAL A 533 35.21 26.85 -7.57
N VAL A 534 35.22 26.43 -6.31
CA VAL A 534 34.13 26.65 -5.36
C VAL A 534 34.08 28.11 -4.94
N LEU A 535 35.24 28.67 -4.56
CA LEU A 535 35.34 30.05 -4.10
C LEU A 535 35.11 31.02 -5.26
N SER A 536 35.61 30.71 -6.45
CA SER A 536 35.37 31.55 -7.65
C SER A 536 33.90 31.51 -8.13
N ALA A 537 33.14 30.48 -7.76
CA ALA A 537 31.71 30.41 -8.07
C ALA A 537 30.85 31.21 -7.09
N CYS A 538 31.34 31.51 -5.89
CA CYS A 538 30.59 32.23 -4.87
C CYS A 538 30.60 33.74 -5.15
N VAL A 539 29.47 34.41 -4.89
CA VAL A 539 29.33 35.86 -5.07
C VAL A 539 29.57 36.58 -3.74
N HIS A 540 30.41 37.62 -3.73
CA HIS A 540 30.82 38.36 -2.52
C HIS A 540 30.01 39.66 -2.31
N ASP A 541 28.69 39.56 -2.31
CA ASP A 541 27.81 40.74 -2.31
C ASP A 541 27.53 41.30 -0.90
N LEU A 542 27.85 40.57 0.18
CA LEU A 542 27.54 40.96 1.57
C LEU A 542 28.78 40.91 2.48
N LYS A 543 28.92 41.93 3.35
CA LYS A 543 30.11 42.16 4.20
C LYS A 543 30.46 41.03 5.18
N ASP A 544 29.53 40.12 5.48
CA ASP A 544 29.68 39.10 6.54
C ASP A 544 29.73 37.66 6.02
N GLN A 545 29.78 37.45 4.69
CA GLN A 545 29.87 36.10 4.11
C GLN A 545 31.29 35.54 4.17
N LYS A 546 31.41 34.28 4.59
CA LYS A 546 32.66 33.53 4.61
C LYS A 546 32.51 32.23 3.86
N HIS A 547 33.01 32.20 2.63
CA HIS A 547 33.06 30.99 1.83
C HIS A 547 34.32 30.19 2.14
N ALA A 548 34.23 28.87 2.09
CA ALA A 548 35.38 27.98 2.22
C ALA A 548 35.27 26.81 1.25
N SER A 549 36.39 26.16 1.00
CA SER A 549 36.43 24.99 0.12
C SER A 549 37.37 23.96 0.73
N TYR A 550 36.97 22.70 0.68
CA TYR A 550 37.74 21.60 1.26
C TYR A 550 37.79 20.40 0.33
N THR A 551 38.97 19.79 0.22
CA THR A 551 39.07 18.45 -0.36
C THR A 551 38.58 17.43 0.67
N VAL A 552 37.54 16.69 0.33
CA VAL A 552 36.91 15.64 1.15
C VAL A 552 36.33 14.57 0.23
N ASP A 553 36.74 13.33 0.45
CA ASP A 553 36.03 12.16 -0.06
C ASP A 553 34.85 11.84 0.86
N VAL A 554 33.63 12.09 0.35
CA VAL A 554 32.40 11.87 1.11
C VAL A 554 32.05 10.38 1.26
N SER A 555 32.70 9.49 0.51
CA SER A 555 32.61 8.05 0.71
C SER A 555 33.47 7.55 1.87
N ASN A 556 34.43 8.37 2.33
CA ASN A 556 35.29 8.06 3.47
C ASN A 556 34.72 8.64 4.78
N ALA A 557 34.16 7.77 5.62
CA ALA A 557 33.57 8.16 6.91
C ALA A 557 34.54 8.89 7.86
N GLY A 558 35.85 8.64 7.77
CA GLY A 558 36.87 9.33 8.58
C GLY A 558 37.10 10.77 8.14
N GLU A 559 37.08 11.02 6.83
CA GLU A 559 37.21 12.37 6.26
C GLU A 559 35.96 13.21 6.52
N VAL A 560 34.77 12.61 6.39
CA VAL A 560 33.50 13.26 6.74
C VAL A 560 33.50 13.67 8.22
N LYS A 561 33.89 12.78 9.14
CA LYS A 561 34.02 13.14 10.57
C LYS A 561 35.01 14.30 10.77
N THR A 562 36.14 14.29 10.07
CA THR A 562 37.14 15.36 10.16
C THR A 562 36.61 16.70 9.68
N LEU A 563 35.86 16.71 8.57
CA LEU A 563 35.19 17.90 8.04
C LEU A 563 34.26 18.52 9.10
N PHE A 564 33.32 17.74 9.65
CA PHE A 564 32.34 18.24 10.60
C PHE A 564 32.95 18.68 11.95
N PHE A 565 33.87 17.89 12.51
CA PHE A 565 34.37 18.14 13.87
C PHE A 565 35.56 19.11 13.94
N ARG A 566 36.40 19.19 12.91
CA ARG A 566 37.60 20.03 12.91
C ARG A 566 37.52 21.24 11.99
N ARG A 567 36.88 21.13 10.82
CA ARG A 567 36.90 22.20 9.80
C ARG A 567 35.67 23.12 9.89
N LEU A 568 34.46 22.56 9.95
CA LEU A 568 33.22 23.35 10.02
C LEU A 568 33.05 24.12 11.33
N LYS A 569 33.53 23.55 12.45
CA LYS A 569 33.43 24.15 13.79
C LYS A 569 34.18 25.50 13.91
N GLY A 570 35.19 25.73 13.06
CA GLY A 570 35.94 26.99 13.00
C GLY A 570 35.18 28.10 12.24
N VAL A 571 34.54 27.75 11.11
CA VAL A 571 33.76 28.68 10.30
C VAL A 571 32.46 29.08 11.02
N TRP A 572 31.83 28.13 11.71
CA TRP A 572 30.58 28.33 12.46
C TRP A 572 30.73 29.21 13.72
N LYS A 573 31.94 29.27 14.33
CA LYS A 573 32.23 30.19 15.45
C LYS A 573 32.38 31.65 15.00
N ALA A 574 32.70 31.89 13.72
CA ALA A 574 32.95 33.21 13.18
C ALA A 574 31.70 33.91 12.65
N SER A 575 30.58 33.20 12.50
CA SER A 575 29.29 33.70 11.99
C SER A 575 28.29 34.09 13.10
N ARG A 576 28.68 34.02 14.39
CA ARG A 576 27.90 34.57 15.52
C ARG A 576 28.21 36.05 15.72
N TYR A 577 27.75 36.90 14.81
CA TYR A 577 27.39 38.27 15.14
C TYR A 577 26.14 38.60 14.33
N TYR A 578 25.10 39.03 15.04
CA TYR A 578 23.75 39.39 14.59
C TYR A 578 22.76 38.22 14.42
N CYS A 579 21.63 38.42 15.11
CA CYS A 579 20.61 37.46 15.52
C CYS A 579 19.69 37.03 14.38
#